data_AF-A0A1G0DU33-F1
#
_entry.id   AF-A0A1G0DU33-F1
#
_cell.length_a   1.000
_cell.length_b   1.000
_cell.length_c   1.000
_cell.angle_alpha   90.00
_cell.angle_beta   90.00
_cell.angle_gamma   90.00
#
_symmetry.space_group_name_H-M   'P 1'
#
loop_
_entity.id
_entity.type
_entity.pdbx_description
1 polymer ?
#
loop_
_entity_poly.entity_id
_entity_poly.type
_entity_poly.pdbx_seq_one_letter_code
_entity_poly.pdbx_strand_id
1 'polypeptide(L)'
;MSIVMDTLHISAITEELNNAEVKILAELFEVEDYKSGEAITPLEKPDHLYILAHGEIAVRIQSGDAQSTIHVLKPGDLAGIITFVGGAATQHSAALYAIGDTRVLSLERTKFESLINSHPLIVYKVMRGVVRNVHSIVRHMNAQSSEMSNYIFRTHGRY
;
A
#
# COMPACT_ATOMS: atom_id res chain seq x y z
N MET A 1 19.70 11.49 5.22
CA MET A 1 18.50 10.91 5.83
C MET A 1 18.31 9.54 5.20
N SER A 2 17.99 8.49 5.96
CA SER A 2 17.85 7.14 5.38
C SER A 2 16.58 7.09 4.54
N ILE A 3 16.63 6.51 3.33
CA ILE A 3 15.47 6.36 2.44
C ILE A 3 14.25 5.74 3.13
N VAL A 4 14.49 4.88 4.11
CA VAL A 4 13.45 4.26 4.95
C VAL A 4 12.69 5.31 5.74
N MET A 5 13.40 6.22 6.42
CA MET A 5 12.78 7.28 7.21
C MET A 5 11.99 8.24 6.33
N ASP A 6 12.57 8.63 5.18
CA ASP A 6 11.95 9.57 4.25
C ASP A 6 10.63 9.01 3.71
N THR A 7 10.63 7.74 3.34
CA THR A 7 9.45 7.02 2.85
C THR A 7 8.41 6.82 3.95
N LEU A 8 8.85 6.50 5.18
CA LEU A 8 7.95 6.34 6.30
C LEU A 8 7.24 7.65 6.64
N HIS A 9 7.92 8.81 6.57
CA HIS A 9 7.33 10.12 6.86
C HIS A 9 6.24 10.55 5.87
N ILE A 10 6.25 10.03 4.65
CA ILE A 10 5.20 10.32 3.65
C ILE A 10 4.07 9.27 3.66
N SER A 11 4.22 8.17 4.40
CA SER A 11 3.24 7.09 4.44
C SER A 11 2.16 7.32 5.49
N ALA A 12 0.92 6.97 5.16
CA ALA A 12 -0.24 7.10 6.04
C ALA A 12 -0.12 6.31 7.36
N ILE A 13 0.72 5.27 7.41
CA ILE A 13 0.86 4.41 8.59
C ILE A 13 1.62 5.08 9.74
N THR A 14 2.37 6.17 9.49
CA THR A 14 3.18 6.85 10.51
C THR A 14 2.61 8.17 11.00
N GLU A 15 1.45 8.61 10.48
CA GLU A 15 0.86 9.93 10.78
C GLU A 15 0.71 10.25 12.29
N GLU A 16 0.52 9.22 13.11
CA GLU A 16 0.30 9.36 14.57
C GLU A 16 1.51 8.92 15.41
N LEU A 17 2.60 8.53 14.75
CA LEU A 17 3.85 8.12 15.39
C LEU A 17 4.74 9.34 15.60
N ASN A 18 5.41 9.40 16.74
CA ASN A 18 6.49 10.35 16.96
C ASN A 18 7.81 9.84 16.34
N ASN A 19 8.81 10.72 16.25
CA ASN A 19 10.09 10.37 15.61
C ASN A 19 10.83 9.19 16.27
N ALA A 20 10.66 8.93 17.56
CA ALA A 20 11.27 7.77 18.22
C ALA A 20 10.54 6.48 17.83
N GLU A 21 9.20 6.51 17.78
CA GLU A 21 8.38 5.40 17.32
C GLU A 21 8.63 5.07 15.84
N VAL A 22 8.77 6.08 14.99
CA VAL A 22 9.12 5.88 13.56
C VAL A 22 10.49 5.20 13.42
N LYS A 23 11.48 5.54 14.25
CA LYS A 23 12.80 4.88 14.23
C LYS A 23 12.71 3.41 14.59
N ILE A 24 11.97 3.06 15.65
CA ILE A 24 11.76 1.67 16.05
C ILE A 24 11.07 0.88 14.92
N LEU A 25 10.04 1.48 14.30
CA LEU A 25 9.35 0.87 13.18
C LEU A 25 10.27 0.70 11.96
N ALA A 26 11.13 1.69 11.67
CA ALA A 26 12.05 1.69 10.54
C ALA A 26 13.07 0.54 10.58
N GLU A 27 13.46 0.08 11.78
CA GLU A 27 14.38 -1.05 11.95
C GLU A 27 13.78 -2.39 11.51
N LEU A 28 12.46 -2.48 11.37
CA LEU A 28 11.77 -3.69 10.94
C LEU A 28 11.62 -3.81 9.42
N PHE A 29 11.86 -2.72 8.69
CA PHE A 29 11.70 -2.68 7.24
C PHE A 29 12.95 -3.14 6.51
N GLU A 30 12.75 -3.87 5.43
CA GLU A 30 13.78 -4.19 4.43
C GLU A 30 13.57 -3.36 3.18
N VAL A 31 14.64 -3.09 2.45
CA VAL A 31 14.58 -2.36 1.17
C VAL A 31 14.72 -3.37 0.04
N GLU A 32 13.73 -3.41 -0.85
CA GLU A 32 13.72 -4.26 -2.03
C GLU A 32 13.73 -3.37 -3.29
N ASP A 33 14.65 -3.66 -4.22
CA ASP A 33 14.79 -2.99 -5.51
C ASP A 33 14.24 -3.88 -6.62
N TYR A 34 13.49 -3.29 -7.55
CA TYR A 34 12.87 -3.97 -8.68
C TYR A 34 13.15 -3.24 -9.98
N LYS A 35 13.30 -4.00 -11.07
CA LYS A 35 13.41 -3.51 -12.44
C LYS A 35 12.04 -3.45 -13.11
N SER A 36 11.97 -2.63 -14.15
CA SER A 36 10.74 -2.44 -14.92
C SER A 36 10.16 -3.78 -15.40
N GLY A 37 8.88 -4.01 -15.12
CA GLY A 37 8.16 -5.21 -15.49
C GLY A 37 8.32 -6.38 -14.52
N GLU A 38 9.19 -6.28 -13.51
CA GLU A 38 9.30 -7.31 -12.47
C GLU A 38 8.03 -7.33 -11.62
N ALA A 39 7.58 -8.55 -11.29
CA ALA A 39 6.48 -8.75 -10.38
C ALA A 39 6.96 -8.50 -8.96
N ILE A 40 6.26 -7.62 -8.23
CA ILE A 40 6.51 -7.37 -6.81
C ILE A 40 5.64 -8.38 -6.08
N THR A 41 6.15 -9.60 -5.91
CA THR A 41 5.36 -10.81 -5.64
C THR A 41 4.63 -10.79 -4.29
N PRO A 42 3.33 -10.44 -4.22
CA PRO A 42 2.55 -10.64 -3.00
C PRO A 42 2.14 -12.12 -2.86
N LEU A 43 2.23 -12.89 -3.94
CA LEU A 43 1.90 -14.30 -4.01
C LEU A 43 2.95 -15.20 -3.34
N GLU A 44 4.22 -14.78 -3.33
CA GLU A 44 5.31 -15.52 -2.66
C GLU A 44 5.52 -15.06 -1.22
N LYS A 45 5.14 -13.81 -0.92
CA LYS A 45 5.23 -13.17 0.39
C LYS A 45 3.87 -12.60 0.82
N PRO A 46 2.83 -13.43 1.04
CA PRO A 46 1.48 -12.94 1.34
C PRO A 46 1.45 -12.09 2.60
N ASP A 47 2.26 -12.39 3.62
CA ASP A 47 2.19 -11.68 4.91
C ASP A 47 3.08 -10.43 4.99
N HIS A 48 3.32 -9.74 3.86
CA HIS A 48 4.13 -8.52 3.81
C HIS A 48 3.31 -7.27 3.52
N LEU A 49 3.63 -6.19 4.23
CA LEU A 49 3.22 -4.83 3.88
C LEU A 49 4.32 -4.21 3.03
N TYR A 50 3.92 -3.58 1.92
CA TYR A 50 4.84 -2.84 1.07
C TYR A 50 4.53 -1.36 1.10
N ILE A 51 5.57 -0.53 1.13
CA ILE A 51 5.47 0.92 0.97
C ILE A 51 6.36 1.32 -0.20
N LEU A 52 5.78 1.97 -1.20
CA LEU A 52 6.55 2.43 -2.35
C LEU A 52 7.46 3.59 -1.93
N ALA A 53 8.78 3.45 -2.11
CA ALA A 53 9.77 4.49 -1.78
C ALA A 53 10.13 5.33 -3.00
N HIS A 54 10.25 4.70 -4.17
CA HIS A 54 10.61 5.35 -5.42
C HIS A 54 10.07 4.57 -6.62
N GLY A 55 9.76 5.27 -7.72
CA GLY A 55 9.21 4.69 -8.93
C GLY A 55 7.68 4.60 -8.87
N GLU A 56 7.12 3.67 -9.64
CA GLU A 56 5.68 3.46 -9.77
C GLU A 56 5.38 1.96 -9.80
N ILE A 57 4.21 1.56 -9.28
CA ILE A 57 3.77 0.15 -9.32
C ILE A 57 2.41 0.06 -10.00
N ALA A 58 2.33 -0.72 -11.06
CA ALA A 58 1.07 -1.08 -11.72
C ALA A 58 0.35 -2.17 -10.92
N VAL A 59 -0.88 -1.88 -10.49
CA VAL A 59 -1.81 -2.85 -9.91
C VAL A 59 -2.67 -3.40 -11.05
N ARG A 60 -2.50 -4.67 -11.38
CA ARG A 60 -3.19 -5.35 -12.49
C ARG A 60 -4.12 -6.43 -12.00
N ILE A 61 -5.33 -6.48 -12.54
CA ILE A 61 -6.27 -7.58 -12.30
C ILE A 61 -6.42 -8.42 -13.58
N GLN A 62 -6.63 -9.72 -13.39
CA GLN A 62 -7.02 -10.60 -14.49
C GLN A 62 -8.52 -10.50 -14.71
N SER A 63 -8.95 -10.19 -15.92
CA SER A 63 -10.36 -10.14 -16.33
C SER A 63 -10.54 -10.96 -17.60
N GLY A 64 -10.96 -12.22 -17.44
CA GLY A 64 -10.98 -13.19 -18.54
C GLY A 64 -9.56 -13.49 -19.01
N ASP A 65 -9.31 -13.37 -20.32
CA ASP A 65 -7.98 -13.58 -20.92
C ASP A 65 -7.08 -12.33 -20.93
N ALA A 66 -7.60 -11.17 -20.51
CA ALA A 66 -6.85 -9.90 -20.51
C ALA A 66 -6.42 -9.48 -19.10
N GLN A 67 -5.22 -8.89 -19.01
CA GLN A 67 -4.78 -8.14 -17.83
C GLN A 67 -5.05 -6.66 -18.05
N SER A 68 -5.72 -6.02 -17.07
CA SER A 68 -5.93 -4.58 -17.07
C SER A 68 -5.25 -3.95 -15.86
N THR A 69 -4.60 -2.80 -16.09
CA THR A 69 -4.08 -1.98 -14.98
C THR A 69 -5.23 -1.16 -14.42
N ILE A 70 -5.57 -1.38 -13.16
CA ILE A 70 -6.68 -0.68 -12.48
C ILE A 70 -6.21 0.51 -11.65
N HIS A 71 -4.94 0.50 -11.25
CA HIS A 71 -4.37 1.54 -10.42
C HIS A 71 -2.85 1.59 -10.58
N VAL A 72 -2.25 2.75 -10.33
CA VAL A 72 -0.80 2.94 -10.27
C VAL A 72 -0.47 3.56 -8.92
N LEU A 73 0.31 2.84 -8.12
CA LEU A 73 0.78 3.31 -6.82
C LEU A 73 1.94 4.28 -7.00
N LYS A 74 2.00 5.29 -6.12
CA LYS A 74 3.01 6.33 -6.06
C LYS A 74 3.81 6.25 -4.75
N PRO A 75 4.98 6.92 -4.65
CA PRO A 75 5.74 6.93 -3.41
C PRO A 75 4.90 7.33 -2.19
N GLY A 76 4.97 6.53 -1.12
CA GLY A 76 4.17 6.63 0.10
C GLY A 76 2.94 5.72 0.13
N ASP A 77 2.48 5.23 -1.02
CA ASP A 77 1.33 4.33 -1.12
C ASP A 77 1.67 2.93 -0.57
N LEU A 78 0.62 2.25 -0.11
CA LEU A 78 0.69 0.94 0.51
C LEU A 78 0.23 -0.16 -0.46
N ALA A 79 0.86 -1.32 -0.37
CA ALA A 79 0.39 -2.55 -1.01
C ALA A 79 0.50 -3.75 -0.06
N GLY A 80 -0.17 -4.85 -0.40
CA GLY A 80 -0.20 -6.05 0.44
C GLY A 80 -1.06 -5.92 1.71
N ILE A 81 -1.84 -4.84 1.86
CA ILE A 81 -2.58 -4.52 3.10
C ILE A 81 -3.46 -5.68 3.57
N ILE A 82 -4.27 -6.28 2.68
CA ILE A 82 -5.27 -7.29 3.04
C ILE A 82 -4.58 -8.52 3.65
N THR A 83 -3.57 -9.03 2.97
CA THR A 83 -2.81 -10.18 3.46
C THR A 83 -1.77 -9.77 4.48
N PHE A 84 -1.47 -8.50 4.72
CA PHE A 84 -0.69 -8.11 5.90
C PHE A 84 -1.53 -8.12 7.18
N VAL A 85 -2.83 -7.80 7.12
CA VAL A 85 -3.70 -7.75 8.31
C VAL A 85 -4.39 -9.08 8.66
N GLY A 86 -4.02 -10.19 8.01
CA GLY A 86 -4.62 -11.52 8.26
C GLY A 86 -5.78 -11.88 7.34
N GLY A 87 -6.05 -11.10 6.29
CA GLY A 87 -7.01 -11.44 5.26
C GLY A 87 -6.57 -12.64 4.41
N ALA A 88 -7.53 -13.31 3.77
CA ALA A 88 -7.24 -14.50 2.97
C ALA A 88 -6.49 -14.12 1.68
N ALA A 89 -5.48 -14.92 1.31
CA ALA A 89 -4.75 -14.74 0.04
C ALA A 89 -5.66 -14.86 -1.20
N THR A 90 -6.81 -15.51 -1.09
CA THR A 90 -7.84 -15.54 -2.15
C THR A 90 -8.48 -14.17 -2.41
N GLN A 91 -8.30 -13.20 -1.52
CA GLN A 91 -8.68 -11.80 -1.72
C GLN A 91 -7.61 -10.97 -2.44
N HIS A 92 -6.44 -11.55 -2.75
CA HIS A 92 -5.47 -10.97 -3.68
C HIS A 92 -5.97 -11.15 -5.11
N SER A 93 -6.81 -10.22 -5.57
CA SER A 93 -7.29 -10.20 -6.96
C SER A 93 -6.33 -9.47 -7.91
N ALA A 94 -5.30 -8.82 -7.38
CA ALA A 94 -4.40 -7.98 -8.15
C ALA A 94 -2.93 -8.40 -8.02
N ALA A 95 -2.22 -8.41 -9.14
CA ALA A 95 -0.78 -8.56 -9.24
C ALA A 95 -0.12 -7.18 -9.31
N LEU A 96 1.06 -7.05 -8.70
CA LEU A 96 1.85 -5.82 -8.65
C LEU A 96 3.04 -5.94 -9.59
N TYR A 97 3.27 -4.93 -10.42
CA TYR A 97 4.39 -4.88 -11.35
C TYR A 97 5.11 -3.53 -11.25
N ALA A 98 6.44 -3.56 -11.15
CA ALA A 98 7.27 -2.36 -11.19
C ALA A 98 7.16 -1.67 -12.55
N ILE A 99 7.06 -0.34 -12.55
CA ILE A 99 7.14 0.51 -13.75
C ILE A 99 8.44 1.32 -13.64
N GLY A 100 9.43 0.97 -14.46
CA GLY A 100 10.78 1.53 -14.33
C GLY A 100 11.54 0.96 -13.12
N ASP A 101 12.66 1.60 -12.79
CA ASP A 101 13.42 1.29 -11.57
C ASP A 101 12.59 1.68 -10.35
N THR A 102 12.19 0.68 -9.56
CA THR A 102 11.26 0.82 -8.44
C THR A 102 11.93 0.34 -7.16
N ARG A 103 11.72 1.07 -6.07
CA ARG A 103 12.20 0.68 -4.75
C ARG A 103 11.04 0.68 -3.77
N VAL A 104 10.95 -0.38 -2.98
CA VAL A 104 9.92 -0.54 -1.96
C VAL A 104 10.54 -0.85 -0.61
N LEU A 105 9.84 -0.44 0.44
CA LEU A 105 10.06 -0.96 1.78
C LEU A 105 9.14 -2.15 2.00
N SER A 106 9.65 -3.26 2.54
CA SER A 106 8.84 -4.41 2.91
C SER A 106 8.90 -4.67 4.42
N LEU A 107 7.76 -5.02 5.00
CA LEU A 107 7.61 -5.36 6.41
C LEU A 107 6.85 -6.67 6.54
N GLU A 108 7.53 -7.69 7.07
CA GLU A 108 6.92 -8.96 7.40
C GLU A 108 6.00 -8.82 8.62
N ARG A 109 4.79 -9.42 8.55
CA ARG A 109 3.82 -9.39 9.65
C ARG A 109 4.41 -9.91 10.96
N THR A 110 5.13 -11.02 10.95
CA THR A 110 5.69 -11.62 12.17
C THR A 110 6.67 -10.69 12.89
N LYS A 111 7.52 -9.97 12.12
CA LYS A 111 8.41 -8.93 12.65
C LYS A 111 7.63 -7.77 13.25
N PHE A 112 6.57 -7.34 12.59
CA PHE A 112 5.68 -6.30 13.13
C PHE A 112 4.97 -6.76 14.41
N GLU A 113 4.45 -7.99 14.44
CA GLU A 113 3.76 -8.58 15.60
C GLU A 113 4.69 -8.77 16.80
N SER A 114 6.01 -8.87 16.59
CA SER A 114 6.99 -8.85 17.69
C SER A 114 6.90 -7.58 18.56
N LEU A 115 6.37 -6.48 18.01
CA LEU A 115 6.12 -5.24 18.74
C LEU A 115 4.90 -5.30 19.67
N ILE A 116 4.02 -6.31 19.58
CA ILE A 116 2.82 -6.40 20.42
C ILE A 116 3.18 -6.41 21.91
N ASN A 117 4.24 -7.14 22.28
CA ASN A 117 4.65 -7.26 23.68
C ASN A 117 5.61 -6.15 24.12
N SER A 118 6.40 -5.58 23.20
CA SER A 118 7.44 -4.60 23.52
C SER A 118 7.00 -3.14 23.34
N HIS A 119 6.23 -2.86 22.29
CA HIS A 119 5.78 -1.52 21.89
C HIS A 119 4.31 -1.53 21.41
N PRO A 120 3.34 -1.93 22.24
CA PRO A 120 1.95 -2.12 21.82
C PRO A 120 1.28 -0.86 21.24
N LEU A 121 1.69 0.32 21.69
CA LEU A 121 1.16 1.59 21.16
C LEU A 121 1.60 1.84 19.71
N ILE A 122 2.80 1.39 19.30
CA ILE A 122 3.25 1.49 17.91
C ILE A 122 2.34 0.64 17.04
N VAL A 123 2.11 -0.62 17.43
CA VAL A 123 1.22 -1.54 16.71
C VAL A 123 -0.17 -0.94 16.55
N TYR A 124 -0.75 -0.45 17.64
CA TYR A 124 -2.08 0.17 17.63
C TYR A 124 -2.16 1.36 16.67
N LYS A 125 -1.20 2.28 16.71
CA LYS A 125 -1.18 3.47 15.84
C LYS A 125 -0.97 3.11 14.37
N VAL A 126 -0.08 2.17 14.07
CA VAL A 126 0.14 1.67 12.70
C VAL A 126 -1.13 1.04 12.15
N MET A 127 -1.83 0.21 12.94
CA MET A 127 -3.11 -0.38 12.52
C MET A 127 -4.20 0.68 12.29
N ARG A 128 -4.28 1.74 13.10
CA ARG A 128 -5.14 2.90 12.79
C ARG A 128 -4.76 3.55 11.47
N GLY A 129 -3.46 3.68 11.20
CA GLY A 129 -2.94 4.20 9.93
C GLY A 129 -3.31 3.35 8.71
N VAL A 130 -3.26 2.02 8.85
CA VAL A 130 -3.73 1.10 7.82
C VAL A 130 -5.22 1.31 7.55
N VAL A 131 -6.06 1.40 8.58
CA VAL A 131 -7.51 1.64 8.42
C VAL A 131 -7.77 3.00 7.77
N ARG A 132 -7.06 4.06 8.18
CA ARG A 132 -7.14 5.40 7.56
C ARG A 132 -6.79 5.35 6.07
N ASN A 133 -5.72 4.63 5.71
CA ASN A 133 -5.29 4.46 4.33
C ASN A 133 -6.35 3.74 3.49
N VAL A 134 -6.87 2.60 3.96
CA VAL A 134 -7.92 1.84 3.27
C VAL A 134 -9.18 2.69 3.08
N HIS A 135 -9.59 3.43 4.12
CA HIS A 135 -10.74 4.32 4.03
C HIS A 135 -10.51 5.45 3.00
N SER A 136 -9.29 5.99 2.93
CA SER A 136 -8.92 6.97 1.91
C SER A 136 -9.03 6.38 0.50
N ILE A 137 -8.51 5.17 0.27
CA ILE A 137 -8.57 4.47 -1.03
C ILE A 137 -10.04 4.25 -1.46
N VAL A 138 -10.89 3.74 -0.57
CA VAL A 138 -12.33 3.54 -0.86
C VAL A 138 -13.02 4.86 -1.19
N ARG A 139 -12.74 5.94 -0.45
CA ARG A 139 -13.31 7.26 -0.72
C ARG A 139 -12.90 7.79 -2.09
N HIS A 140 -11.63 7.66 -2.47
CA HIS A 140 -11.14 8.09 -3.78
C HIS A 140 -11.78 7.30 -4.92
N MET A 141 -11.87 5.96 -4.79
CA MET A 141 -12.53 5.12 -5.79
C MET A 141 -14.02 5.46 -5.95
N ASN A 142 -14.73 5.69 -4.84
CA ASN A 142 -16.15 6.06 -4.88
C ASN A 142 -16.38 7.43 -5.53
N ALA A 143 -15.50 8.40 -5.27
CA ALA A 143 -15.56 9.72 -5.93
C ALA A 143 -15.39 9.58 -7.45
N GLN A 144 -14.39 8.80 -7.90
CA GLN A 144 -14.15 8.55 -9.34
C GLN A 144 -15.33 7.84 -10.02
N SER A 145 -15.93 6.84 -9.35
CA SER A 145 -17.11 6.13 -9.86
C SER A 145 -18.34 7.04 -9.96
N SER A 146 -18.53 7.92 -8.96
CA SER A 146 -19.62 8.91 -8.97
C SER A 146 -19.46 9.94 -10.08
N GLU A 147 -18.25 10.47 -10.27
CA GLU A 147 -17.94 11.40 -11.37
C GLU A 147 -18.19 10.75 -12.73
N MET A 148 -17.70 9.54 -12.96
CA MET A 148 -17.92 8.81 -14.21
C MET A 148 -19.41 8.59 -14.50
N SER A 149 -20.16 8.18 -13.47
CA SER A 149 -21.62 8.02 -13.58
C SER A 149 -22.29 9.34 -13.95
N ASN A 150 -21.89 10.46 -13.34
CA ASN A 150 -22.43 11.78 -13.67
C ASN A 150 -22.12 12.21 -15.12
N TYR A 151 -20.93 11.91 -15.63
CA TYR A 151 -20.57 12.17 -17.03
C TYR A 151 -21.38 11.34 -18.02
N ILE A 152 -21.54 10.04 -17.76
CA ILE A 152 -22.27 9.11 -18.64
C ILE A 152 -23.77 9.42 -18.65
N PHE A 153 -24.36 9.67 -17.48
CA PHE A 153 -25.80 9.90 -17.36
C PHE A 153 -26.22 11.37 -17.55
N ARG A 154 -25.28 12.30 -17.77
CA ARG A 154 -25.55 13.77 -17.90
C ARG A 154 -26.55 14.29 -16.87
N THR A 155 -26.51 13.77 -15.65
CA THR A 155 -27.57 14.00 -14.65
C THR A 155 -27.56 15.39 -14.03
N HIS A 156 -26.63 16.28 -14.41
CA HIS A 156 -26.73 17.71 -14.17
C HIS A 156 -26.43 18.50 -15.45
N GLY A 157 -27.32 18.38 -16.44
CA GLY A 157 -27.53 19.45 -17.39
C GLY A 157 -28.15 20.65 -16.68
N ARG A 158 -27.35 21.64 -16.30
CA ARG A 158 -27.82 23.01 -16.13
C ARG A 158 -26.66 23.99 -16.33
N TYR A 159 -26.75 24.66 -17.49
CA TYR A 159 -26.16 25.97 -17.77
C TYR A 159 -26.55 26.98 -16.68
#